data_AF-A0A5S9MCD1-F1
#
_entry.id   AF-A0A5S9MCD1-F1
#
_cell.length_a   1.000
_cell.length_b   1.000
_cell.length_c   1.000
_cell.angle_alpha   90.00
_cell.angle_beta   90.00
_cell.angle_gamma   90.00
#
_symmetry.space_group_name_H-M   'P 1'
#
loop_
_entity.id
_entity.type
_entity.pdbx_description
1 polymer ?
#
loop_
_entity_poly.entity_id
_entity_poly.type
_entity_poly.pdbx_seq_one_letter_code
_entity_poly.pdbx_strand_id
1 'polypeptide(L)'
;MIVHNKHVTDAFEEDGIYTLDGPNRLDILKQVESGTVIFTAHGVSPEVRQIAEKKGLVTIDATCPDVTKTHELISEKTADGYDIIYIGKKGHPEPEGAVG
;
A
#
# COMPACT_ATOMS: atom_id res chain seq x y z
N MET A 1 6.35 -4.35 5.72
CA MET A 1 7.45 -4.89 4.89
C MET A 1 7.19 -4.65 3.41
N ILE A 2 8.23 -4.37 2.61
CA ILE A 2 8.12 -4.19 1.14
C ILE A 2 7.54 -5.44 0.44
N VAL A 3 7.96 -6.62 0.88
CA VAL A 3 7.47 -7.96 0.49
C VAL A 3 7.51 -8.88 1.72
N HIS A 4 6.81 -10.02 1.71
CA HIS A 4 6.85 -11.00 2.79
C HIS A 4 8.09 -11.92 2.72
N ASN A 5 9.29 -11.34 2.77
CA ASN A 5 10.56 -12.07 2.81
C ASN A 5 11.57 -11.35 3.71
N LYS A 6 11.98 -12.03 4.80
CA LYS A 6 12.89 -11.44 5.78
C LYS A 6 14.28 -11.13 5.22
N HIS A 7 14.85 -12.00 4.39
CA HIS A 7 16.17 -11.75 3.79
C HIS A 7 16.18 -10.48 2.92
N VAL A 8 15.08 -10.24 2.20
CA VAL A 8 14.92 -9.04 1.38
C VAL A 8 14.78 -7.79 2.25
N THR A 9 13.99 -7.85 3.33
CA THR A 9 13.85 -6.68 4.21
C THR A 9 15.12 -6.37 4.97
N ASP A 10 15.87 -7.38 5.41
CA ASP A 10 17.13 -7.18 6.12
C ASP A 10 18.16 -6.50 5.20
N ALA A 11 18.24 -6.91 3.93
CA ALA A 11 19.11 -6.25 2.95
C ALA A 11 18.73 -4.78 2.70
N PHE A 12 17.42 -4.47 2.64
CA PHE A 12 16.97 -3.08 2.51
C PHE A 12 17.30 -2.23 3.74
N GLU A 13 17.21 -2.80 4.95
CA GLU A 13 17.58 -2.08 6.16
C GLU A 13 19.09 -1.78 6.20
N GLU A 14 19.95 -2.68 5.72
CA GLU A 14 21.38 -2.44 5.54
C GLU A 14 21.67 -1.28 4.56
N ASP A 15 20.84 -1.12 3.53
CA ASP A 15 20.89 -0.01 2.57
C ASP A 15 20.20 1.28 3.10
N GLY A 16 19.71 1.29 4.34
CA GLY A 16 19.07 2.44 4.97
C GLY A 16 17.59 2.64 4.61
N ILE A 17 16.94 1.61 4.07
CA ILE A 17 15.50 1.59 3.76
C ILE A 17 14.77 0.84 4.87
N TYR A 18 14.08 1.58 5.72
CA TYR A 18 13.43 1.04 6.91
C TYR A 18 11.98 0.65 6.65
N THR A 19 11.58 -0.53 7.14
CA THR A 19 10.16 -0.88 7.23
C THR A 19 9.55 -0.22 8.46
N LEU A 20 8.42 0.46 8.27
CA LEU A 20 7.62 1.00 9.37
C LEU A 20 6.44 0.07 9.68
N ASP A 21 6.21 -0.14 10.97
CA ASP A 21 5.12 -0.97 11.49
C ASP A 21 4.04 -0.14 12.18
N GLY A 22 2.82 -0.67 12.19
CA GLY A 22 1.66 -0.04 12.78
C GLY A 22 0.38 -0.83 12.52
N PRO A 23 -0.74 -0.42 13.13
CA PRO A 23 -2.00 -1.18 13.07
C PRO A 23 -2.65 -1.16 11.68
N ASN A 24 -2.34 -0.16 10.85
CA ASN A 24 -2.78 -0.04 9.46
C ASN A 24 -1.88 0.95 8.71
N ARG A 25 -2.05 1.05 7.38
CA ARG A 25 -1.24 1.91 6.51
C ARG A 25 -1.37 3.41 6.78
N LEU A 26 -2.54 3.87 7.22
CA LEU A 26 -2.77 5.28 7.57
C LEU A 26 -1.97 5.66 8.81
N ASP A 27 -2.02 4.83 9.85
CA ASP A 27 -1.30 5.08 11.10
C ASP A 27 0.21 4.94 10.93
N ILE A 28 0.67 4.07 10.01
CA ILE A 28 2.08 4.02 9.60
C ILE A 28 2.50 5.33 8.93
N LEU A 29 1.74 5.80 7.95
CA LEU A 29 2.07 7.02 7.20
C LEU A 29 2.11 8.28 8.09
N LYS A 30 1.26 8.34 9.13
CA LYS A 30 1.26 9.45 10.10
C LYS A 30 2.60 9.61 10.82
N GLN A 31 3.42 8.56 10.94
CA GLN A 31 4.73 8.61 11.60
C GLN A 31 5.80 9.31 10.75
N VAL A 32 5.54 9.56 9.46
CA VAL A 32 6.51 10.15 8.52
C VAL A 32 6.20 11.62 8.25
N GLU A 33 7.08 12.51 8.67
CA GLU A 33 6.89 13.97 8.53
C GLU A 33 7.56 14.56 7.27
N SER A 34 8.58 13.92 6.74
CA SER A 34 9.27 14.36 5.52
C SER A 34 10.07 13.20 4.89
N GLY A 35 10.52 13.37 3.65
CA GLY A 35 11.37 12.42 2.94
C GLY A 35 10.63 11.56 1.91
N THR A 36 11.13 10.34 1.70
CA THR A 36 10.61 9.41 0.69
C THR A 36 9.87 8.24 1.34
N VAL A 37 8.67 7.93 0.86
CA VAL A 37 7.88 6.76 1.25
C VAL A 37 7.74 5.81 0.06
N ILE A 38 8.01 4.53 0.31
CA ILE A 38 7.84 3.46 -0.67
C ILE A 38 6.58 2.68 -0.32
N PHE A 39 5.58 2.67 -1.20
CA PHE A 39 4.41 1.79 -1.05
C PHE A 39 4.80 0.37 -1.44
N THR A 40 4.33 -0.59 -0.65
CA THR A 40 4.76 -1.99 -0.75
C THR A 40 4.13 -2.70 -1.93
N ALA A 41 4.67 -3.86 -2.35
CA ALA A 41 4.15 -4.65 -3.47
C ALA A 41 2.67 -5.02 -3.36
N HIS A 42 2.16 -5.10 -2.13
CA HIS A 42 0.78 -5.42 -1.78
C HIS A 42 -0.24 -4.31 -2.07
N GLY A 43 0.21 -3.12 -2.45
CA GLY A 43 -0.69 -1.98 -2.64
C GLY A 43 -1.02 -1.22 -1.36
N VAL A 44 -1.66 -0.06 -1.56
CA VAL A 44 -2.25 0.80 -0.54
C VAL A 44 -3.56 1.40 -1.08
N SER A 45 -4.43 1.84 -0.18
CA SER A 45 -5.68 2.51 -0.56
C SER A 45 -5.41 3.89 -1.21
N PRO A 46 -6.35 4.40 -2.03
CA PRO A 46 -6.27 5.76 -2.59
C PRO A 46 -6.09 6.85 -1.52
N GLU A 47 -6.73 6.69 -0.34
CA GLU A 47 -6.61 7.64 0.77
C GLU A 47 -5.16 7.78 1.27
N VAL A 48 -4.44 6.66 1.42
CA VAL A 48 -3.03 6.68 1.84
C VAL A 48 -2.17 7.46 0.85
N ARG A 49 -2.40 7.28 -0.46
CA ARG A 49 -1.69 8.02 -1.52
C ARG A 49 -1.94 9.52 -1.40
N GLN A 50 -3.22 9.92 -1.25
CA GLN A 50 -3.61 11.32 -1.12
C GLN A 50 -3.00 12.00 0.12
N ILE A 51 -2.95 11.29 1.25
CA ILE A 51 -2.34 11.85 2.47
C ILE A 51 -0.84 12.04 2.30
N ALA A 52 -0.15 11.10 1.65
CA ALA A 52 1.29 11.21 1.41
C ALA A 52 1.60 12.42 0.52
N GLU A 53 0.82 12.62 -0.54
CA GLU A 53 0.90 13.79 -1.42
C GLU A 53 0.61 15.10 -0.66
N LYS A 54 -0.45 15.13 0.15
CA LYS A 54 -0.79 16.30 0.99
C LYS A 54 0.29 16.64 2.02
N LYS A 55 1.01 15.64 2.54
CA LYS A 55 2.17 15.82 3.42
C LYS A 55 3.42 16.30 2.67
N GLY A 56 3.41 16.36 1.33
CA GLY A 56 4.56 16.72 0.53
C GLY A 56 5.67 15.66 0.53
N LEU A 57 5.33 14.40 0.79
CA LEU A 57 6.27 13.29 0.76
C LEU A 57 6.58 12.89 -0.69
N VAL A 58 7.84 12.53 -0.95
CA VAL A 58 8.19 11.87 -2.21
C VAL A 58 7.68 10.44 -2.15
N THR A 59 6.83 10.03 -3.10
CA THR A 59 6.25 8.69 -3.11
C THR A 59 6.86 7.84 -4.22
N ILE A 60 7.21 6.60 -3.88
CA ILE A 60 7.59 5.55 -4.84
C ILE A 60 6.56 4.44 -4.69
N ASP A 61 5.78 4.18 -5.74
CA ASP A 61 4.79 3.11 -5.71
C ASP A 61 5.39 1.81 -6.29
N ALA A 62 5.71 0.87 -5.40
CA ALA A 62 6.23 -0.45 -5.79
C ALA A 62 5.13 -1.52 -5.85
N THR A 63 3.85 -1.12 -5.93
CA THR A 63 2.71 -2.04 -6.04
C THR A 63 2.88 -2.97 -7.24
N CYS A 64 2.62 -4.26 -7.05
CA CYS A 64 2.64 -5.24 -8.13
C CYS A 64 1.64 -4.83 -9.25
N PRO A 65 2.00 -4.92 -10.54
CA PRO A 65 1.08 -4.63 -11.63
C PRO A 65 -0.22 -5.44 -11.58
N ASP A 66 -0.17 -6.69 -11.10
CA ASP A 66 -1.36 -7.53 -10.96
C ASP A 66 -2.31 -7.05 -9.84
N VAL A 67 -1.75 -6.49 -8.75
CA VAL A 67 -2.53 -5.83 -7.69
C VAL A 67 -3.16 -4.55 -8.23
N THR A 68 -2.40 -3.75 -8.98
CA THR A 68 -2.90 -2.52 -9.62
C THR A 68 -4.07 -2.83 -10.56
N LYS A 69 -3.94 -3.86 -11.41
CA LYS A 69 -5.01 -4.32 -12.30
C LYS A 69 -6.27 -4.74 -11.53
N THR A 70 -6.09 -5.35 -10.35
CA THR A 70 -7.23 -5.71 -9.48
C THR A 70 -7.93 -4.47 -8.94
N HIS A 71 -7.18 -3.46 -8.50
CA HIS A 71 -7.75 -2.19 -8.02
C HIS A 71 -8.49 -1.44 -9.14
N GLU A 72 -7.91 -1.40 -10.35
CA GLU A 72 -8.54 -0.80 -11.53
C GLU A 72 -9.86 -1.50 -11.89
N LEU A 73 -9.87 -2.83 -11.89
CA LEU A 73 -11.08 -3.62 -12.16
C LEU A 73 -12.18 -3.35 -11.12
N ILE A 74 -11.82 -3.28 -9.84
CA ILE A 74 -12.76 -2.94 -8.76
C ILE A 74 -13.35 -1.55 -9.02
N SER A 75 -12.49 -0.55 -9.26
CA SER A 75 -12.92 0.83 -9.52
C SER A 75 -13.83 0.94 -10.74
N GLU A 76 -13.48 0.27 -11.85
CA GLU A 76 -14.29 0.24 -13.07
C GLU A 76 -15.67 -0.38 -12.80
N LYS A 77 -15.72 -1.56 -12.19
CA LYS A 77 -16.99 -2.28 -11.96
C LYS A 77 -17.87 -1.58 -10.93
N THR A 78 -17.29 -0.92 -9.94
CA THR A 78 -18.03 -0.05 -9.02
C THR A 78 -18.62 1.16 -9.76
N ALA A 79 -17.88 1.78 -10.69
CA ALA A 79 -18.39 2.87 -11.51
C ALA A 79 -19.53 2.42 -12.46
N ASP A 80 -19.50 1.17 -12.91
CA ASP A 80 -20.57 0.53 -13.68
C ASP A 80 -21.81 0.16 -12.82
N GLY A 81 -21.76 0.36 -11.49
CA GLY A 81 -22.87 0.11 -10.56
C GLY A 81 -22.94 -1.34 -10.02
N TYR A 82 -21.87 -2.12 -10.13
CA TYR A 82 -21.81 -3.47 -9.57
C TYR A 82 -21.42 -3.46 -8.09
N ASP A 83 -22.01 -4.38 -7.34
CA ASP A 83 -21.51 -4.78 -6.02
C ASP A 83 -20.28 -5.69 -6.19
N ILE A 84 -19.24 -5.43 -5.39
CA ILE A 84 -17.97 -6.17 -5.45
C ILE A 84 -17.86 -7.11 -4.24
N ILE A 85 -17.66 -8.40 -4.52
CA ILE A 85 -17.29 -9.39 -3.50
C ILE A 85 -15.81 -9.69 -3.67
N TYR A 86 -15.00 -9.21 -2.72
CA TYR A 86 -13.58 -9.51 -2.66
C TYR A 86 -13.32 -10.74 -1.77
N ILE A 87 -12.62 -11.74 -2.30
CA ILE A 87 -12.25 -12.95 -1.54
C ILE A 87 -10.79 -12.81 -1.09
N GLY A 88 -10.58 -12.66 0.21
CA GLY A 88 -9.24 -12.52 0.79
C GLY A 88 -9.21 -12.75 2.30
N LYS A 89 -8.02 -12.61 2.88
CA LYS A 89 -7.81 -12.78 4.33
C LYS A 89 -7.94 -11.44 5.05
N LYS A 90 -8.82 -11.36 6.06
CA LYS A 90 -8.96 -10.17 6.91
C LYS A 90 -7.61 -9.79 7.54
N GLY A 91 -7.25 -8.51 7.48
CA GLY A 91 -6.00 -7.97 8.02
C GLY A 91 -4.77 -8.23 7.14
N HIS A 92 -4.93 -8.79 5.94
CA HIS A 92 -3.84 -8.85 4.96
C HIS A 92 -3.78 -7.54 4.17
N PRO A 93 -2.58 -7.00 3.87
CA PRO A 93 -2.46 -5.69 3.24
C PRO A 93 -3.13 -5.57 1.86
N GLU A 94 -3.12 -6.62 1.06
CA GLU A 94 -3.74 -6.60 -0.29
C GLU A 94 -5.27 -6.39 -0.24
N PRO A 95 -6.06 -7.20 0.52
CA PRO A 95 -7.48 -6.91 0.72
C PRO A 95 -7.77 -5.51 1.29
N GLU A 96 -6.94 -5.00 2.20
CA GLU A 96 -7.12 -3.65 2.74
C GLU A 96 -6.96 -2.58 1.66
N GLY A 97 -5.98 -2.75 0.76
CA GLY A 97 -5.78 -1.87 -0.38
C GLY A 97 -6.88 -1.97 -1.43
N ALA A 98 -7.46 -3.16 -1.63
CA ALA A 98 -8.51 -3.40 -2.62
C ALA A 98 -9.89 -2.87 -2.20
N VAL A 99 -10.17 -2.83 -0.90
CA VAL A 99 -11.46 -2.36 -0.35
C VAL A 99 -11.47 -0.87 -0.07
N GLY A 100 -10.30 -0.28 0.25
CA GLY A 100 -10.17 1.14 0.58
C GLY A 100 -10.11 2.04 -0.65
#